data_AF-A0A7X8XJ50-F1
#
_entry.id   AF-A0A7X8XJ50-F1
#
_cell.length_a   1.000
_cell.length_b   1.000
_cell.length_c   1.000
_cell.angle_alpha   90.00
_cell.angle_beta   90.00
_cell.angle_gamma   90.00
#
_symmetry.space_group_name_H-M   'P 1'
#
loop_
_entity.id
_entity.type
_entity.pdbx_description
1 polymer ?
#
loop_
_entity_poly.entity_id
_entity_poly.type
_entity_poly.pdbx_seq_one_letter_code
_entity_poly.pdbx_strand_id
1 'polypeptide(L)'
;MANRKIKMHPPGSLDVLYPQTTASAVIEETDKKFMTDAEKSKLASIKEITTARFVVGTSTAGWTAADCDYLCDGTADQTEINAAITALPATGGEIVILDGIYNITAKINVTKDNVSIRGNGNATILKRMFNSSVKEGVITLTNRSGCKIANLQIDGNKTSYTNSNNSSIYLYSSSNNTVTGNTCNNNSDSSIYLYSSSNNTVTGNTCNNNNNGIYIRDSSNNTVTGNTGNNNYNSGIYLRDSSNNNITGNVCIRGTGQTSDYTSDQYTIRLQGTANSYNLISSNNCMGKAPVVEGGTGNTLVNNKWDASDDIQNLDADKVDKAWGTTIQAIFINGWTGTLEYSKNDLGEVWLRGTINAPTTVAWNQAICYMPALFKPTNTINIPIMIRVTGTSGISIDSDGTMRFRQPASDLLDTSKPEDERRIHINYIYKV
;
A
#
# COMPACT_ATOMS: atom_id res chain seq x y z
N MET A 1 -47.68 -63.32 -8.43
CA MET A 1 -47.74 -62.48 -7.21
C MET A 1 -47.24 -61.09 -7.58
N ALA A 2 -48.05 -60.08 -7.29
CA ALA A 2 -47.78 -58.68 -7.56
C ALA A 2 -46.49 -58.21 -6.89
N ASN A 3 -45.81 -57.20 -7.44
CA ASN A 3 -45.18 -56.18 -6.61
C ASN A 3 -44.86 -54.87 -7.35
N ARG A 4 -45.68 -53.86 -6.97
CA ARG A 4 -45.35 -52.46 -6.64
C ARG A 4 -44.55 -51.61 -7.63
N LYS A 5 -45.30 -50.74 -8.31
CA LYS A 5 -44.85 -49.44 -8.85
C LYS A 5 -44.17 -48.62 -7.75
N ILE A 6 -42.92 -48.24 -7.96
CA ILE A 6 -42.27 -47.11 -7.25
C ILE A 6 -42.43 -45.88 -8.14
N LYS A 7 -43.16 -44.87 -7.66
CA LYS A 7 -43.23 -43.53 -8.27
C LYS A 7 -41.87 -42.85 -8.09
N MET A 8 -41.13 -42.61 -9.16
CA MET A 8 -40.06 -41.61 -9.15
C MET A 8 -40.73 -40.23 -9.14
N HIS A 9 -40.38 -39.42 -8.14
CA HIS A 9 -40.76 -38.01 -8.09
C HIS A 9 -40.07 -37.25 -9.24
N PRO A 10 -40.71 -36.19 -9.80
CA PRO A 10 -40.07 -35.35 -10.80
C PRO A 10 -38.85 -34.63 -10.19
N PRO A 11 -37.84 -34.25 -11.00
CA PRO A 11 -36.68 -33.51 -10.49
C PRO A 11 -37.17 -32.19 -9.90
N GLY A 12 -37.06 -32.08 -8.58
CA GLY A 12 -37.23 -30.84 -7.86
C GLY A 12 -36.17 -29.84 -8.29
N SER A 13 -36.57 -28.58 -8.25
CA SER A 13 -35.75 -27.37 -8.34
C SER A 13 -34.33 -27.57 -7.82
N LEU A 14 -33.37 -27.20 -8.66
CA LEU A 14 -31.94 -27.15 -8.39
C LEU A 14 -31.62 -25.99 -7.43
N ASP A 15 -32.15 -26.04 -6.20
CA ASP A 15 -31.73 -25.18 -5.10
C ASP A 15 -30.77 -25.98 -4.21
N VAL A 16 -29.50 -26.00 -4.59
CA VAL A 16 -28.40 -26.43 -3.72
C VAL A 16 -27.28 -25.39 -3.80
N LEU A 17 -27.10 -24.73 -2.65
CA LEU A 17 -25.90 -24.07 -2.13
C LEU A 17 -24.66 -24.10 -3.03
N TYR A 18 -24.26 -22.93 -3.51
CA TYR A 18 -22.84 -22.61 -3.69
C TYR A 18 -22.52 -21.30 -2.96
N PRO A 19 -21.45 -21.25 -2.15
CA PRO A 19 -21.01 -20.01 -1.54
C PRO A 19 -20.58 -19.04 -2.64
N GLN A 20 -21.08 -17.81 -2.56
CA GLN A 20 -20.69 -16.68 -3.39
C GLN A 20 -19.18 -16.44 -3.26
N THR A 21 -18.41 -17.08 -4.13
CA THR A 21 -17.00 -16.78 -4.37
C THR A 21 -16.87 -16.42 -5.83
N THR A 22 -16.26 -15.27 -6.08
CA THR A 22 -15.87 -14.80 -7.41
C THR A 22 -14.84 -15.75 -8.01
N ALA A 23 -15.32 -16.82 -8.63
CA ALA A 23 -14.57 -17.67 -9.52
C ALA A 23 -15.42 -17.80 -10.78
N SER A 24 -14.88 -17.36 -11.92
CA SER A 24 -15.44 -17.72 -13.22
C SER A 24 -15.64 -19.22 -13.23
N ALA A 25 -16.89 -19.67 -13.31
CA ALA A 25 -17.22 -21.08 -13.46
C ALA A 25 -16.75 -21.52 -14.86
N VAL A 26 -15.49 -21.92 -14.97
CA VAL A 26 -14.98 -22.58 -16.17
C VAL A 26 -15.49 -24.02 -16.10
N ILE A 27 -16.57 -24.31 -16.81
CA ILE A 27 -17.04 -25.69 -16.99
C ILE A 27 -16.03 -26.39 -17.90
N GLU A 28 -15.32 -27.38 -17.36
CA GLU A 28 -14.35 -28.18 -18.12
C GLU A 28 -15.03 -28.92 -19.29
N GLU A 29 -14.31 -29.14 -20.39
CA GLU A 29 -14.88 -29.70 -21.62
C GLU A 29 -15.45 -31.12 -21.44
N THR A 30 -14.93 -31.85 -20.46
CA THR A 30 -15.42 -33.16 -20.01
C THR A 30 -16.83 -33.10 -19.40
N ASP A 31 -17.19 -32.00 -18.73
CA ASP A 31 -18.49 -31.82 -18.09
C ASP A 31 -19.58 -31.42 -19.09
N LYS A 32 -19.18 -30.79 -20.21
CA LYS A 32 -20.09 -30.48 -21.33
C LYS A 32 -20.69 -31.72 -21.97
N LYS A 33 -20.07 -32.91 -21.82
CA LYS A 33 -20.59 -34.17 -22.36
C LYS A 33 -21.90 -34.61 -21.71
N PHE A 34 -22.16 -34.19 -20.47
CA PHE A 34 -23.38 -34.51 -19.74
C PHE A 34 -24.49 -33.46 -19.89
N MET A 35 -24.21 -32.36 -20.59
CA MET A 35 -25.18 -31.29 -20.85
C MET A 35 -26.02 -31.59 -22.10
N THR A 36 -27.31 -31.27 -22.02
CA THR A 36 -28.21 -31.26 -23.19
C THR A 36 -27.82 -30.15 -24.17
N ASP A 37 -28.25 -30.26 -25.43
CA ASP A 37 -27.96 -29.23 -26.45
C ASP A 37 -28.59 -27.87 -26.10
N ALA A 38 -29.72 -27.87 -25.38
CA ALA A 38 -30.33 -26.67 -24.84
C ALA A 38 -29.47 -26.03 -23.73
N GLU A 39 -28.87 -26.84 -22.85
CA GLU A 39 -27.97 -26.36 -21.80
C GLU A 39 -26.63 -25.90 -22.35
N LYS A 40 -26.09 -26.57 -23.38
CA LYS A 40 -24.90 -26.11 -24.12
C LYS A 40 -25.15 -24.81 -24.86
N SER A 41 -26.32 -24.65 -25.48
CA SER A 41 -26.74 -23.40 -26.12
C SER A 41 -26.91 -22.27 -25.10
N LYS A 42 -27.48 -22.58 -23.93
CA LYS A 42 -27.60 -21.64 -22.81
C LYS A 42 -26.22 -21.26 -22.25
N LEU A 43 -25.31 -22.22 -22.06
CA LEU A 43 -23.92 -22.00 -21.64
C LEU A 43 -23.13 -21.19 -22.67
N ALA A 44 -23.29 -21.46 -23.96
CA ALA A 44 -22.69 -20.67 -25.04
C ALA A 44 -23.26 -19.24 -25.11
N SER A 45 -24.50 -19.04 -24.63
CA SER A 45 -25.10 -17.71 -24.46
C SER A 45 -24.72 -17.01 -23.15
N ILE A 46 -24.09 -17.73 -22.20
CA ILE A 46 -23.42 -17.11 -21.05
C ILE A 46 -22.17 -16.44 -21.63
N LYS A 47 -22.34 -15.18 -22.03
CA LYS A 47 -21.23 -14.27 -22.32
C LYS A 47 -20.29 -14.36 -21.12
N GLU A 48 -19.04 -14.74 -21.33
CA GLU A 48 -18.03 -14.58 -20.29
C GLU A 48 -18.20 -13.17 -19.73
N ILE A 49 -18.30 -13.03 -18.40
CA ILE A 49 -18.36 -11.73 -17.75
C ILE A 49 -16.94 -11.14 -17.85
N THR A 50 -16.52 -10.78 -19.06
CA THR A 50 -15.32 -10.01 -19.27
C THR A 50 -15.68 -8.57 -18.90
N THR A 51 -14.98 -8.03 -17.90
CA THR A 51 -15.06 -6.60 -17.57
C THR A 51 -14.82 -5.80 -18.86
N ALA A 52 -15.76 -4.94 -19.23
CA ALA A 52 -15.59 -4.07 -20.39
C ALA A 52 -14.32 -3.22 -20.19
N ARG A 53 -13.44 -3.20 -21.19
CA ARG A 53 -12.16 -2.50 -21.12
C ARG A 53 -12.01 -1.59 -22.33
N PHE A 54 -11.59 -0.36 -22.08
CA PHE A 54 -11.12 0.56 -23.11
C PHE A 54 -9.67 0.98 -22.85
N VAL A 55 -8.88 1.03 -23.91
CA VAL A 55 -7.48 1.45 -23.91
C VAL A 55 -7.40 2.86 -24.49
N VAL A 56 -6.68 3.75 -23.80
CA VAL A 56 -6.49 5.14 -24.19
C VAL A 56 -5.00 5.40 -24.41
N GLY A 57 -4.61 5.72 -25.65
CA GLY A 57 -3.26 6.13 -26.03
C GLY A 57 -3.19 7.64 -26.29
N THR A 58 -1.98 8.18 -26.45
CA THR A 58 -1.77 9.55 -26.95
C THR A 58 -0.78 9.54 -28.11
N SER A 59 -1.12 10.24 -29.19
CA SER A 59 -0.27 10.34 -30.37
C SER A 59 1.07 11.04 -30.08
N THR A 60 1.10 11.89 -29.03
CA THR A 60 2.33 12.55 -28.57
C THR A 60 3.38 11.58 -27.99
N ALA A 61 2.96 10.39 -27.60
CA ALA A 61 3.84 9.30 -27.15
C ALA A 61 4.07 8.23 -28.23
N GLY A 62 3.61 8.46 -29.46
CA GLY A 62 3.79 7.54 -30.59
C GLY A 62 2.75 6.42 -30.71
N TRP A 63 1.71 6.41 -29.88
CA TRP A 63 0.59 5.48 -30.03
C TRP A 63 -0.24 5.81 -31.26
N THR A 64 -0.80 4.78 -31.88
CA THR A 64 -1.66 4.89 -33.05
C THR A 64 -3.09 4.44 -32.75
N ALA A 65 -4.03 4.76 -33.63
CA ALA A 65 -5.42 4.30 -33.50
C ALA A 65 -5.57 2.77 -33.63
N ALA A 66 -4.53 2.05 -34.03
CA ALA A 66 -4.52 0.58 -34.02
C ALA A 66 -4.14 -0.01 -32.65
N ASP A 67 -3.50 0.78 -31.78
CA ASP A 67 -2.99 0.32 -30.47
C ASP A 67 -3.98 0.56 -29.33
N CYS A 68 -4.98 1.43 -29.55
CA CYS A 68 -5.91 1.87 -28.52
C CYS A 68 -7.32 2.12 -29.07
N ASP A 69 -8.32 2.04 -28.21
CA ASP A 69 -9.71 2.34 -28.54
C ASP A 69 -9.98 3.86 -28.66
N TYR A 70 -9.23 4.66 -27.91
CA TYR A 70 -9.30 6.11 -27.92
C TYR A 70 -7.88 6.70 -28.03
N LEU A 71 -7.65 7.51 -29.05
CA LEU A 71 -6.37 8.17 -29.29
C LEU A 71 -6.46 9.67 -28.98
N CYS A 72 -5.82 10.06 -27.90
CA CYS A 72 -5.60 11.46 -27.52
C CYS A 72 -4.62 12.16 -28.49
N ASP A 73 -4.79 13.46 -28.69
CA ASP A 73 -3.98 14.27 -29.61
C ASP A 73 -2.95 15.17 -28.92
N GLY A 74 -2.90 15.15 -27.59
CA GLY A 74 -2.06 16.01 -26.77
C GLY A 74 -2.70 17.34 -26.40
N THR A 75 -3.96 17.58 -26.76
CA THR A 75 -4.72 18.78 -26.45
C THR A 75 -6.06 18.41 -25.84
N ALA A 76 -6.31 18.84 -24.59
CA ALA A 76 -7.58 18.59 -23.91
C ALA A 76 -7.96 17.09 -23.85
N ASP A 77 -6.96 16.25 -23.56
CA ASP A 77 -7.01 14.78 -23.63
C ASP A 77 -8.03 14.15 -22.66
N GLN A 78 -8.54 14.91 -21.68
CA GLN A 78 -9.67 14.44 -20.88
C GLN A 78 -10.92 14.18 -21.72
N THR A 79 -11.03 14.76 -22.92
CA THR A 79 -12.19 14.59 -23.79
C THR A 79 -12.33 13.14 -24.20
N GLU A 80 -11.25 12.54 -24.70
CA GLU A 80 -11.19 11.14 -25.12
C GLU A 80 -11.26 10.20 -23.91
N ILE A 81 -10.58 10.54 -22.81
CA ILE A 81 -10.65 9.75 -21.57
C ILE A 81 -12.09 9.72 -21.03
N ASN A 82 -12.79 10.87 -20.98
CA ASN A 82 -14.18 10.94 -20.55
C ASN A 82 -15.13 10.25 -21.54
N ALA A 83 -14.83 10.27 -22.84
CA ALA A 83 -15.58 9.51 -23.83
C ALA A 83 -15.46 8.00 -23.59
N ALA A 84 -14.25 7.50 -23.29
CA ALA A 84 -14.02 6.10 -22.91
C ALA A 84 -14.79 5.70 -21.63
N ILE A 85 -14.75 6.54 -20.59
CA ILE A 85 -15.55 6.34 -19.36
C ILE A 85 -17.04 6.31 -19.67
N THR A 86 -17.50 7.19 -20.57
CA THR A 86 -18.92 7.27 -20.98
C THR A 86 -19.35 6.03 -21.75
N ALA A 87 -18.47 5.44 -22.56
CA ALA A 87 -18.74 4.23 -23.33
C ALA A 87 -18.79 2.95 -22.46
N LEU A 88 -18.24 2.97 -21.24
CA LEU A 88 -18.35 1.82 -20.34
C LEU A 88 -19.82 1.46 -20.07
N PRO A 89 -20.16 0.17 -19.92
CA PRO A 89 -21.49 -0.26 -19.50
C PRO A 89 -21.91 0.37 -18.17
N ALA A 90 -23.22 0.38 -17.90
CA ALA A 90 -23.78 0.86 -16.63
C ALA A 90 -23.20 0.13 -15.40
N THR A 91 -22.77 -1.13 -15.58
CA THR A 91 -22.14 -1.95 -14.54
C THR A 91 -20.70 -1.56 -14.21
N GLY A 92 -20.11 -0.60 -14.94
CA GLY A 92 -18.71 -0.21 -14.82
C GLY A 92 -17.80 -0.95 -15.79
N GLY A 93 -16.50 -0.87 -15.53
CA GLY A 93 -15.46 -1.48 -16.36
C GLY A 93 -14.09 -0.85 -16.14
N GLU A 94 -13.15 -1.10 -17.04
CA GLU A 94 -11.76 -0.68 -16.92
C GLU A 94 -11.36 0.29 -18.03
N ILE A 95 -10.70 1.38 -17.64
CA ILE A 95 -9.97 2.28 -18.53
C ILE A 95 -8.49 2.05 -18.29
N VAL A 96 -7.76 1.74 -19.36
CA VAL A 96 -6.31 1.57 -19.35
C VAL A 96 -5.71 2.74 -20.10
N ILE A 97 -4.98 3.61 -19.39
CA ILE A 97 -4.28 4.73 -20.00
C ILE A 97 -2.83 4.29 -20.21
N LEU A 98 -2.38 4.30 -21.46
CA LEU A 98 -1.04 3.89 -21.83
C LEU A 98 0.02 4.92 -21.39
N ASP A 99 1.29 4.62 -21.68
CA ASP A 99 2.41 5.51 -21.37
C ASP A 99 2.29 6.81 -22.18
N GLY A 100 2.61 7.94 -21.56
CA GLY A 100 2.56 9.23 -22.22
C GLY A 100 2.20 10.38 -21.29
N ILE A 101 2.27 11.60 -21.83
CA ILE A 101 1.82 12.82 -21.15
C ILE A 101 0.48 13.22 -21.76
N TYR A 102 -0.53 13.31 -20.91
CA TYR A 102 -1.89 13.69 -21.27
C TYR A 102 -2.19 15.07 -20.69
N ASN A 103 -2.48 16.05 -21.55
CA ASN A 103 -2.75 17.43 -21.19
C ASN A 103 -4.22 17.63 -20.83
N ILE A 104 -4.49 17.70 -19.53
CA ILE A 104 -5.83 17.71 -18.96
C ILE A 104 -6.31 19.15 -18.72
N THR A 105 -7.21 19.67 -19.55
CA THR A 105 -7.74 21.05 -19.48
C THR A 105 -9.09 21.17 -18.77
N ALA A 106 -9.67 20.05 -18.34
CA ALA A 106 -10.83 19.95 -17.46
C ALA A 106 -10.80 18.61 -16.71
N LYS A 107 -11.61 18.43 -15.66
CA LYS A 107 -11.59 17.16 -14.90
C LYS A 107 -11.89 15.93 -15.77
N ILE A 108 -11.20 14.84 -15.47
CA ILE A 108 -11.63 13.48 -15.79
C ILE A 108 -12.71 13.11 -14.78
N ASN A 109 -13.92 12.90 -15.27
CA ASN A 109 -15.11 12.69 -14.45
C ASN A 109 -15.50 11.22 -14.46
N VAL A 110 -15.37 10.55 -13.32
CA VAL A 110 -15.81 9.15 -13.18
C VAL A 110 -17.31 9.13 -12.98
N THR A 111 -18.05 8.82 -14.06
CA THR A 111 -19.51 8.96 -14.11
C THR A 111 -20.28 7.72 -13.69
N LYS A 112 -19.62 6.58 -13.42
CA LYS A 112 -20.27 5.30 -13.08
C LYS A 112 -19.59 4.63 -11.89
N ASP A 113 -20.32 3.76 -11.22
CA ASP A 113 -19.76 2.87 -10.21
C ASP A 113 -18.89 1.79 -10.86
N ASN A 114 -18.05 1.12 -10.06
CA ASN A 114 -17.20 0.02 -10.50
C ASN A 114 -16.30 0.35 -11.71
N VAL A 115 -15.87 1.61 -11.81
CA VAL A 115 -14.92 2.05 -12.84
C VAL A 115 -13.50 1.95 -12.28
N SER A 116 -12.65 1.17 -12.95
CA SER A 116 -11.22 1.12 -12.70
C SER A 116 -10.49 1.95 -13.73
N ILE A 117 -9.78 3.00 -13.33
CA ILE A 117 -8.84 3.73 -14.19
C ILE A 117 -7.43 3.34 -13.75
N ARG A 118 -6.65 2.77 -14.68
CA ARG A 118 -5.24 2.45 -14.42
C ARG A 118 -4.30 3.02 -15.46
N GLY A 119 -3.12 3.43 -15.02
CA GLY A 119 -1.96 3.69 -15.88
C GLY A 119 -0.85 2.65 -15.70
N ASN A 120 0.35 3.02 -16.13
CA ASN A 120 1.59 2.26 -15.99
C ASN A 120 2.59 2.93 -15.01
N GLY A 121 2.07 3.42 -13.88
CA GLY A 121 2.84 4.13 -12.86
C GLY A 121 3.31 5.49 -13.36
N ASN A 122 4.59 5.80 -13.16
CA ASN A 122 5.17 7.09 -13.53
C ASN A 122 5.29 7.33 -15.04
N ALA A 123 5.08 6.29 -15.87
CA ALA A 123 5.08 6.44 -17.33
C ALA A 123 3.78 7.05 -17.87
N THR A 124 2.67 6.96 -17.12
CA THR A 124 1.38 7.55 -17.49
C THR A 124 1.16 8.83 -16.70
N ILE A 125 1.37 9.99 -17.34
CA ILE A 125 1.33 11.30 -16.69
C ILE A 125 0.06 12.05 -17.10
N LEU A 126 -0.84 12.28 -16.15
CA LEU A 126 -1.97 13.19 -16.28
C LEU A 126 -1.53 14.58 -15.81
N LYS A 127 -1.28 15.49 -16.74
CA LYS A 127 -0.78 16.83 -16.45
C LYS A 127 -1.93 17.83 -16.39
N ARG A 128 -2.11 18.47 -15.23
CA ARG A 128 -3.09 19.55 -15.06
C ARG A 128 -2.73 20.74 -15.94
N MET A 129 -3.71 21.18 -16.71
CA MET A 129 -3.69 22.35 -17.59
C MET A 129 -4.84 23.34 -17.28
N PHE A 130 -5.39 23.31 -16.06
CA PHE A 130 -6.52 24.16 -15.65
C PHE A 130 -6.55 24.47 -14.14
N ASN A 131 -7.06 25.67 -13.82
CA ASN A 131 -7.55 26.01 -12.48
C ASN A 131 -9.04 25.72 -12.39
N SER A 132 -9.49 25.15 -11.28
CA SER A 132 -10.92 25.03 -11.01
C SER A 132 -11.47 26.16 -10.15
N SER A 133 -12.68 26.59 -10.45
CA SER A 133 -13.47 27.52 -9.63
C SER A 133 -14.17 26.83 -8.46
N VAL A 134 -14.27 25.50 -8.48
CA VAL A 134 -14.89 24.67 -7.43
C VAL A 134 -13.95 23.56 -7.02
N LYS A 135 -14.11 23.01 -5.82
CA LYS A 135 -13.24 21.92 -5.37
C LYS A 135 -13.35 20.72 -6.31
N GLU A 136 -12.25 20.36 -6.98
CA GLU A 136 -12.19 19.17 -7.83
C GLU A 136 -10.77 18.66 -8.08
N GLY A 137 -10.70 17.39 -8.51
CA GLY A 137 -9.45 16.73 -8.88
C GLY A 137 -9.15 16.86 -10.37
N VAL A 138 -7.93 16.46 -10.78
CA VAL A 138 -7.68 16.03 -12.16
C VAL A 138 -8.57 14.84 -12.47
N ILE A 139 -8.68 13.90 -11.51
CA ILE A 139 -9.69 12.84 -11.50
C ILE A 139 -10.70 13.14 -10.38
N THR A 140 -11.99 13.13 -10.71
CA THR A 140 -13.06 13.39 -9.74
C THR A 140 -14.09 12.26 -9.74
N LEU A 141 -14.43 11.79 -8.53
CA LEU A 141 -15.51 10.85 -8.26
C LEU A 141 -16.57 11.58 -7.42
N THR A 142 -17.83 11.58 -7.88
CA THR A 142 -18.96 12.20 -7.18
C THR A 142 -20.08 11.18 -7.00
N ASN A 143 -20.44 10.88 -5.75
CA ASN A 143 -21.44 9.87 -5.41
C ASN A 143 -21.16 8.50 -6.04
N ARG A 144 -19.88 8.07 -6.08
CA ARG A 144 -19.46 6.81 -6.72
C ARG A 144 -19.01 5.77 -5.70
N SER A 145 -19.16 4.51 -6.07
CA SER A 145 -18.75 3.34 -5.29
C SER A 145 -18.05 2.28 -6.14
N GLY A 146 -17.20 1.47 -5.51
CA GLY A 146 -16.51 0.35 -6.15
C GLY A 146 -15.45 0.77 -7.19
N CYS A 147 -15.13 2.06 -7.29
CA CYS A 147 -14.17 2.55 -8.27
C CYS A 147 -12.73 2.33 -7.80
N LYS A 148 -11.81 2.21 -8.76
CA LYS A 148 -10.37 2.06 -8.51
C LYS A 148 -9.57 3.05 -9.34
N ILE A 149 -8.73 3.86 -8.71
CA ILE A 149 -7.79 4.74 -9.40
C ILE A 149 -6.38 4.26 -9.08
N ALA A 150 -5.64 3.80 -10.09
CA ALA A 150 -4.38 3.11 -9.84
C ALA A 150 -3.24 3.43 -10.81
N ASN A 151 -2.02 3.40 -10.30
CA ASN A 151 -0.80 3.40 -11.12
C ASN A 151 -0.74 4.56 -12.12
N LEU A 152 -1.07 5.78 -11.68
CA LEU A 152 -0.97 6.99 -12.49
C LEU A 152 0.02 7.96 -11.86
N GLN A 153 0.76 8.71 -12.66
CA GLN A 153 1.34 9.95 -12.24
C GLN A 153 0.37 11.10 -12.53
N ILE A 154 0.08 11.93 -11.54
CA ILE A 154 -0.73 13.14 -11.69
C ILE A 154 0.15 14.33 -11.33
N ASP A 155 0.46 15.17 -12.31
CA ASP A 155 1.18 16.42 -12.12
C ASP A 155 0.19 17.58 -12.00
N GLY A 156 0.07 18.12 -10.79
CA GLY A 156 -0.79 19.26 -10.50
C GLY A 156 -0.30 20.56 -11.10
N ASN A 157 0.95 20.63 -11.61
CA ASN A 157 1.49 21.79 -12.31
C ASN A 157 1.23 23.12 -11.56
N LYS A 158 1.43 23.11 -10.23
CA LYS A 158 1.13 24.24 -9.34
C LYS A 158 1.87 25.53 -9.68
N THR A 159 2.93 25.49 -10.49
CA THR A 159 3.60 26.69 -10.99
C THR A 159 2.68 27.53 -11.87
N SER A 160 1.78 26.88 -12.61
CA SER A 160 0.81 27.54 -13.51
C SER A 160 -0.62 27.52 -12.94
N TYR A 161 -0.97 26.50 -12.15
CA TYR A 161 -2.34 26.29 -11.66
C TYR A 161 -2.39 26.28 -10.13
N THR A 162 -2.44 27.48 -9.56
CA THR A 162 -2.27 27.75 -8.12
C THR A 162 -3.56 27.75 -7.29
N ASN A 163 -4.74 27.56 -7.90
CA ASN A 163 -6.00 27.67 -7.17
C ASN A 163 -6.11 26.59 -6.07
N SER A 164 -6.52 26.97 -4.86
CA SER A 164 -6.68 26.05 -3.70
C SER A 164 -7.81 25.04 -3.86
N ASN A 165 -8.51 25.03 -5.00
CA ASN A 165 -9.47 24.00 -5.39
C ASN A 165 -8.85 22.82 -6.14
N ASN A 166 -7.60 22.92 -6.58
CA ASN A 166 -6.99 21.93 -7.48
C ASN A 166 -6.36 20.77 -6.70
N SER A 167 -7.12 19.68 -6.56
CA SER A 167 -6.57 18.41 -6.08
C SER A 167 -6.08 17.52 -7.23
N SER A 168 -5.33 16.45 -6.96
CA SER A 168 -5.06 15.42 -7.99
C SER A 168 -6.23 14.47 -8.14
N ILE A 169 -6.60 13.82 -7.04
CA ILE A 169 -7.73 12.87 -6.97
C ILE A 169 -8.71 13.39 -5.92
N TYR A 170 -9.95 13.61 -6.32
CA TYR A 170 -11.00 14.10 -5.43
C TYR A 170 -12.18 13.13 -5.39
N LEU A 171 -12.48 12.63 -4.19
CA LEU A 171 -13.66 11.82 -3.89
C LEU A 171 -14.63 12.69 -3.09
N TYR A 172 -15.80 12.94 -3.67
CA TYR A 172 -16.89 13.65 -3.03
C TYR A 172 -18.08 12.73 -2.84
N SER A 173 -18.54 12.57 -1.59
CA SER A 173 -19.66 11.69 -1.24
C SER A 173 -19.51 10.28 -1.83
N SER A 174 -18.27 9.79 -1.95
CA SER A 174 -17.93 8.56 -2.68
C SER A 174 -17.32 7.55 -1.73
N SER A 175 -17.92 6.37 -1.64
CA SER A 175 -17.58 5.36 -0.62
C SER A 175 -17.19 4.03 -1.25
N ASN A 176 -16.43 3.19 -0.54
CA ASN A 176 -15.99 1.87 -1.03
C ASN A 176 -15.12 1.94 -2.31
N ASN A 177 -14.24 2.93 -2.42
CA ASN A 177 -13.32 3.09 -3.54
C ASN A 177 -11.89 2.78 -3.12
N THR A 178 -11.05 2.46 -4.11
CA THR A 178 -9.62 2.20 -3.92
C THR A 178 -8.78 3.22 -4.68
N VAL A 179 -7.85 3.88 -4.01
CA VAL A 179 -6.84 4.75 -4.62
C VAL A 179 -5.47 4.17 -4.31
N THR A 180 -4.75 3.65 -5.30
CA THR A 180 -3.54 2.85 -5.05
C THR A 180 -2.39 3.04 -6.04
N GLY A 181 -1.15 3.08 -5.57
CA GLY A 181 0.03 3.11 -6.45
C GLY A 181 0.14 4.36 -7.32
N ASN A 182 -0.54 5.45 -6.97
CA ASN A 182 -0.47 6.69 -7.73
C ASN A 182 0.64 7.61 -7.22
N THR A 183 1.27 8.35 -8.13
CA THR A 183 2.23 9.41 -7.82
C THR A 183 1.57 10.76 -8.08
N CYS A 184 1.11 11.45 -7.05
CA CYS A 184 0.43 12.74 -7.14
C CYS A 184 1.37 13.86 -6.66
N ASN A 185 1.76 14.75 -7.57
CA ASN A 185 2.79 15.76 -7.30
C ASN A 185 2.30 17.17 -7.62
N ASN A 186 2.87 18.16 -6.92
CA ASN A 186 2.78 19.57 -7.32
C ASN A 186 1.35 20.11 -7.46
N ASN A 187 0.46 19.77 -6.55
CA ASN A 187 -0.90 20.31 -6.48
C ASN A 187 -0.95 21.52 -5.54
N SER A 188 -1.71 22.54 -5.90
CA SER A 188 -1.93 23.72 -5.04
C SER A 188 -2.86 23.45 -3.86
N ASP A 189 -3.64 22.36 -3.91
CA ASP A 189 -4.38 21.84 -2.76
C ASP A 189 -3.87 20.45 -2.36
N SER A 190 -4.75 19.47 -2.21
CA SER A 190 -4.42 18.16 -1.67
C SER A 190 -4.13 17.19 -2.81
N SER A 191 -3.19 16.27 -2.62
CA SER A 191 -2.98 15.22 -3.64
C SER A 191 -4.21 14.32 -3.73
N ILE A 192 -4.54 13.66 -2.62
CA ILE A 192 -5.74 12.81 -2.52
C ILE A 192 -6.67 13.45 -1.50
N TYR A 193 -7.89 13.79 -1.89
CA TYR A 193 -8.88 14.42 -1.01
C TYR A 193 -10.19 13.62 -0.97
N LEU A 194 -10.50 13.11 0.22
CA LEU A 194 -11.75 12.42 0.55
C LEU A 194 -12.64 13.40 1.33
N TYR A 195 -13.74 13.84 0.72
CA TYR A 195 -14.73 14.70 1.36
C TYR A 195 -16.08 13.99 1.45
N SER A 196 -16.62 13.86 2.65
CA SER A 196 -17.85 13.10 2.93
C SER A 196 -17.82 11.67 2.35
N SER A 197 -16.65 11.03 2.36
CA SER A 197 -16.33 9.83 1.58
C SER A 197 -15.80 8.74 2.51
N SER A 198 -16.62 7.72 2.77
CA SER A 198 -16.34 6.71 3.81
C SER A 198 -15.96 5.35 3.24
N ASN A 199 -15.35 4.48 4.04
CA ASN A 199 -15.02 3.10 3.64
C ASN A 199 -14.07 3.02 2.42
N ASN A 200 -13.21 4.00 2.19
CA ASN A 200 -12.25 3.98 1.09
C ASN A 200 -10.90 3.41 1.54
N THR A 201 -10.17 2.84 0.59
CA THR A 201 -8.79 2.35 0.77
C THR A 201 -7.83 3.23 -0.03
N VAL A 202 -6.88 3.86 0.66
CA VAL A 202 -5.83 4.69 0.07
C VAL A 202 -4.48 4.07 0.41
N THR A 203 -3.85 3.40 -0.55
CA THR A 203 -2.68 2.55 -0.26
C THR A 203 -1.53 2.74 -1.23
N GLY A 204 -0.29 2.81 -0.75
CA GLY A 204 0.89 2.78 -1.63
C GLY A 204 1.00 3.98 -2.58
N ASN A 205 0.37 5.11 -2.26
CA ASN A 205 0.46 6.32 -3.08
C ASN A 205 1.65 7.18 -2.63
N THR A 206 2.25 7.87 -3.59
CA THR A 206 3.30 8.87 -3.35
C THR A 206 2.72 10.25 -3.59
N CYS A 207 2.70 11.11 -2.57
CA CYS A 207 2.12 12.45 -2.59
C CYS A 207 3.18 13.51 -2.27
N ASN A 208 3.76 14.17 -3.29
CA ASN A 208 4.87 15.10 -3.07
C ASN A 208 4.55 16.55 -3.41
N ASN A 209 5.10 17.50 -2.64
CA ASN A 209 5.07 18.93 -2.94
C ASN A 209 3.66 19.51 -3.13
N ASN A 210 2.68 19.05 -2.37
CA ASN A 210 1.30 19.54 -2.42
C ASN A 210 1.01 20.46 -1.23
N ASN A 211 -0.21 21.02 -1.10
CA ASN A 211 -0.61 21.64 0.16
C ASN A 211 -0.79 20.57 1.26
N ASN A 212 -1.61 19.55 0.99
CA ASN A 212 -1.67 18.35 1.81
C ASN A 212 -1.34 17.11 0.97
N GLY A 213 -0.70 16.10 1.54
CA GLY A 213 -0.53 14.83 0.84
C GLY A 213 -1.88 14.12 0.70
N ILE A 214 -2.41 13.64 1.82
CA ILE A 214 -3.74 13.01 1.89
C ILE A 214 -4.60 13.82 2.85
N TYR A 215 -5.77 14.26 2.39
CA TYR A 215 -6.75 14.96 3.21
C TYR A 215 -8.04 14.13 3.31
N ILE A 216 -8.47 13.88 4.53
CA ILE A 216 -9.72 13.20 4.85
C ILE A 216 -10.58 14.17 5.66
N ARG A 217 -11.77 14.49 5.15
CA ARG A 217 -12.67 15.44 5.80
C ARG A 217 -14.09 14.91 5.86
N ASP A 218 -14.74 15.09 7.01
CA ASP A 218 -16.14 14.71 7.23
C ASP A 218 -16.40 13.25 6.81
N SER A 219 -15.43 12.36 7.05
CA SER A 219 -15.37 11.02 6.47
C SER A 219 -15.03 9.97 7.53
N SER A 220 -15.51 8.73 7.36
CA SER A 220 -15.29 7.67 8.35
C SER A 220 -14.86 6.33 7.75
N ASN A 221 -14.27 5.48 8.57
CA ASN A 221 -13.93 4.08 8.22
C ASN A 221 -12.97 3.96 7.02
N ASN A 222 -12.10 4.94 6.78
CA ASN A 222 -11.12 4.84 5.70
C ASN A 222 -9.84 4.16 6.19
N THR A 223 -9.21 3.41 5.30
CA THR A 223 -7.88 2.81 5.51
C THR A 223 -6.85 3.54 4.68
N VAL A 224 -5.84 4.11 5.33
CA VAL A 224 -4.73 4.84 4.69
C VAL A 224 -3.43 4.15 5.07
N THR A 225 -2.88 3.35 4.15
CA THR A 225 -1.74 2.47 4.46
C THR A 225 -0.58 2.57 3.49
N GLY A 226 0.66 2.61 3.99
CA GLY A 226 1.85 2.50 3.14
C GLY A 226 2.02 3.64 2.13
N ASN A 227 1.44 4.81 2.40
CA ASN A 227 1.59 5.99 1.54
C ASN A 227 2.82 6.79 1.95
N THR A 228 3.41 7.49 0.99
CA THR A 228 4.55 8.38 1.19
C THR A 228 4.13 9.82 0.92
N GLY A 229 4.26 10.71 1.90
CA GLY A 229 3.95 12.13 1.80
C GLY A 229 5.19 12.99 2.01
N ASN A 230 5.80 13.50 0.93
CA ASN A 230 7.03 14.28 1.01
C ASN A 230 6.79 15.76 0.73
N ASN A 231 7.37 16.65 1.55
CA ASN A 231 7.40 18.10 1.28
C ASN A 231 6.02 18.73 1.04
N ASN A 232 4.95 18.19 1.64
CA ASN A 232 3.62 18.77 1.57
C ASN A 232 3.53 19.97 2.52
N TYR A 233 3.09 21.13 2.03
CA TYR A 233 3.23 22.43 2.67
C TYR A 233 2.53 22.55 4.03
N ASN A 234 1.34 21.99 4.21
CA ASN A 234 0.62 21.97 5.49
C ASN A 234 0.87 20.64 6.20
N SER A 235 0.31 19.55 5.67
CA SER A 235 0.37 18.24 6.33
C SER A 235 0.68 17.11 5.34
N GLY A 236 1.44 16.10 5.78
CA GLY A 236 1.57 14.84 5.03
C GLY A 236 0.22 14.12 4.93
N ILE A 237 -0.41 13.88 6.08
CA ILE A 237 -1.77 13.34 6.19
C ILE A 237 -2.58 14.22 7.14
N TYR A 238 -3.77 14.65 6.72
CA TYR A 238 -4.65 15.50 7.50
C TYR A 238 -6.04 14.88 7.61
N LEU A 239 -6.54 14.77 8.84
CA LEU A 239 -7.90 14.36 9.15
C LEU A 239 -8.61 15.55 9.80
N ARG A 240 -9.78 15.90 9.26
CA ARG A 240 -10.66 16.92 9.84
C ARG A 240 -12.06 16.36 10.04
N ASP A 241 -12.56 16.44 11.26
CA ASP A 241 -13.93 16.02 11.61
C ASP A 241 -14.22 14.59 11.07
N SER A 242 -13.23 13.70 11.17
CA SER A 242 -13.24 12.38 10.55
C SER A 242 -12.96 11.29 11.59
N SER A 243 -13.84 10.29 11.66
CA SER A 243 -13.82 9.30 12.75
C SER A 243 -13.59 7.87 12.26
N ASN A 244 -13.10 6.99 13.13
CA ASN A 244 -12.91 5.56 12.84
C ASN A 244 -11.98 5.26 11.64
N ASN A 245 -11.02 6.13 11.36
CA ASN A 245 -10.05 5.90 10.27
C ASN A 245 -8.80 5.17 10.78
N ASN A 246 -8.20 4.37 9.91
CA ASN A 246 -6.99 3.61 10.19
C ASN A 246 -5.82 4.13 9.33
N ILE A 247 -4.88 4.84 9.96
CA ILE A 247 -3.73 5.48 9.31
C ILE A 247 -2.46 4.75 9.72
N THR A 248 -1.95 3.88 8.85
CA THR A 248 -0.88 2.93 9.22
C THR A 248 0.27 2.79 8.25
N GLY A 249 1.50 2.60 8.74
CA GLY A 249 2.64 2.29 7.88
C GLY A 249 2.98 3.38 6.87
N ASN A 250 2.53 4.62 7.06
CA ASN A 250 2.79 5.72 6.14
C ASN A 250 4.12 6.40 6.49
N VAL A 251 4.76 6.99 5.49
CA VAL A 251 5.95 7.82 5.63
C VAL A 251 5.58 9.27 5.37
N CYS A 252 5.87 10.17 6.30
CA CYS A 252 5.67 11.61 6.17
C CYS A 252 6.97 12.32 6.52
N ILE A 253 7.55 13.02 5.55
CA ILE A 253 8.84 13.72 5.69
C ILE A 253 8.78 15.08 4.99
N ARG A 254 9.53 16.03 5.51
CA ARG A 254 9.78 17.33 4.90
C ARG A 254 11.27 17.63 4.98
N GLY A 255 11.82 18.19 3.91
CA GLY A 255 13.23 18.54 3.79
C GLY A 255 14.10 17.32 4.09
N THR A 256 15.01 17.53 5.04
CA THR A 256 15.90 16.49 5.57
C THR A 256 15.23 15.56 6.59
N GLY A 257 14.03 15.89 7.05
CA GLY A 257 13.32 15.17 8.11
C GLY A 257 13.69 15.62 9.51
N GLN A 258 14.29 16.81 9.64
CA GLN A 258 14.63 17.44 10.91
C GLN A 258 13.48 18.26 11.45
N THR A 259 13.49 18.53 12.77
CA THR A 259 12.50 19.45 13.38
C THR A 259 12.52 20.84 12.76
N SER A 260 13.70 21.34 12.36
CA SER A 260 13.87 22.64 11.69
C SER A 260 13.24 22.72 10.30
N ASP A 261 12.94 21.58 9.67
CA ASP A 261 12.24 21.56 8.39
C ASP A 261 10.76 21.98 8.55
N TYR A 262 10.20 21.87 9.75
CA TYR A 262 8.79 22.18 10.03
C TYR A 262 8.63 23.53 10.73
N THR A 263 7.70 24.36 10.24
CA THR A 263 7.19 25.49 11.03
C THR A 263 6.17 25.02 12.08
N SER A 264 5.69 25.94 12.92
CA SER A 264 4.67 25.66 13.94
C SER A 264 3.40 25.07 13.33
N ASP A 265 2.98 25.57 12.17
CA ASP A 265 1.71 25.24 11.52
C ASP A 265 1.81 24.12 10.47
N GLN A 266 2.93 23.40 10.49
CA GLN A 266 3.21 22.31 9.56
C GLN A 266 3.30 20.98 10.29
N TYR A 267 2.81 19.91 9.67
CA TYR A 267 2.60 18.63 10.36
C TYR A 267 3.01 17.44 9.49
N THR A 268 3.40 16.34 10.13
CA THR A 268 3.49 15.03 9.48
C THR A 268 2.07 14.48 9.33
N ILE A 269 1.42 14.17 10.46
CA ILE A 269 0.03 13.74 10.55
C ILE A 269 -0.72 14.68 11.49
N ARG A 270 -1.88 15.18 11.08
CA ARG A 270 -2.70 16.08 11.90
C ARG A 270 -4.14 15.60 11.98
N LEU A 271 -4.72 15.61 13.18
CA LEU A 271 -6.13 15.36 13.45
C LEU A 271 -6.73 16.64 14.05
N GLN A 272 -7.78 17.17 13.44
CA GLN A 272 -8.44 18.41 13.89
C GLN A 272 -9.97 18.27 13.90
N GLY A 273 -10.62 19.00 14.80
CA GLY A 273 -12.07 19.09 14.88
C GLY A 273 -12.67 18.18 15.94
N THR A 274 -13.81 18.57 16.51
CA THR A 274 -14.42 17.86 17.64
C THR A 274 -15.04 16.53 17.22
N ALA A 275 -15.38 16.35 15.94
CA ALA A 275 -15.94 15.12 15.38
C ALA A 275 -14.85 14.17 14.84
N ASN A 276 -13.62 14.27 15.35
CA ASN A 276 -12.47 13.51 14.86
C ASN A 276 -12.06 12.38 15.83
N SER A 277 -12.94 11.42 16.07
CA SER A 277 -12.82 10.44 17.16
C SER A 277 -12.49 9.02 16.69
N TYR A 278 -11.95 8.20 17.59
CA TYR A 278 -11.72 6.77 17.37
C TYR A 278 -10.83 6.43 16.17
N ASN A 279 -9.91 7.32 15.81
CA ASN A 279 -8.93 7.03 14.75
C ASN A 279 -7.74 6.25 15.31
N LEU A 280 -7.23 5.29 14.54
CA LEU A 280 -5.99 4.58 14.82
C LEU A 280 -4.88 5.16 13.95
N ILE A 281 -3.88 5.76 14.59
CA ILE A 281 -2.67 6.26 13.93
C ILE A 281 -1.52 5.39 14.41
N SER A 282 -1.04 4.46 13.58
CA SER A 282 0.00 3.53 14.06
C SER A 282 1.07 3.13 13.07
N SER A 283 2.26 2.82 13.57
CA SER A 283 3.38 2.33 12.76
C SER A 283 3.76 3.26 11.61
N ASN A 284 3.49 4.56 11.73
CA ASN A 284 3.89 5.55 10.73
C ASN A 284 5.31 6.05 11.00
N ASN A 285 6.07 6.35 9.95
CA ASN A 285 7.35 7.02 10.03
C ASN A 285 7.15 8.53 9.80
N CYS A 286 7.13 9.29 10.88
CA CYS A 286 6.86 10.73 10.91
C CYS A 286 8.17 11.48 11.23
N MET A 287 8.95 11.81 10.20
CA MET A 287 10.26 12.44 10.39
C MET A 287 10.10 13.93 10.70
N GLY A 288 10.85 14.44 11.68
CA GLY A 288 10.91 15.85 12.04
C GLY A 288 9.76 16.34 12.93
N LYS A 289 8.58 15.69 12.93
CA LYS A 289 7.47 16.07 13.81
C LYS A 289 6.52 14.90 14.14
N ALA A 290 6.02 14.80 15.38
CA ALA A 290 4.99 13.80 15.71
C ALA A 290 3.67 14.04 14.98
N PRO A 291 2.85 12.99 14.88
CA PRO A 291 1.41 13.14 14.75
C PRO A 291 0.82 14.03 15.84
N VAL A 292 -0.05 14.96 15.46
CA VAL A 292 -0.73 15.88 16.38
C VAL A 292 -2.23 15.60 16.40
N VAL A 293 -2.81 15.55 17.60
CA VAL A 293 -4.26 15.43 17.82
C VAL A 293 -4.77 16.69 18.50
N GLU A 294 -5.54 17.49 17.77
CA GLU A 294 -6.08 18.78 18.22
C GLU A 294 -7.58 18.73 18.53
N GLY A 295 -8.23 17.56 18.34
CA GLY A 295 -9.65 17.41 18.58
C GLY A 295 -10.14 15.96 18.49
N GLY A 296 -11.36 15.75 18.98
CA GLY A 296 -11.99 14.44 19.09
C GLY A 296 -11.52 13.63 20.30
N THR A 297 -12.13 12.46 20.49
CA THR A 297 -11.88 11.57 21.63
C THR A 297 -11.61 10.15 21.18
N GLY A 298 -10.96 9.33 22.02
CA GLY A 298 -10.73 7.91 21.72
C GLY A 298 -9.75 7.63 20.57
N ASN A 299 -8.99 8.64 20.12
CA ASN A 299 -7.93 8.43 19.14
C ASN A 299 -6.76 7.66 19.76
N THR A 300 -6.23 6.66 19.04
CA THR A 300 -5.12 5.82 19.47
C THR A 300 -3.89 6.11 18.61
N LEU A 301 -2.81 6.58 19.23
CA LEU A 301 -1.53 6.83 18.59
C LEU A 301 -0.50 5.83 19.14
N VAL A 302 -0.01 4.90 18.32
CA VAL A 302 0.90 3.85 18.79
C VAL A 302 1.98 3.51 17.76
N ASN A 303 3.23 3.32 18.20
CA ASN A 303 4.36 2.94 17.35
C ASN A 303 4.62 3.89 16.16
N ASN A 304 4.25 5.17 16.27
CA ASN A 304 4.63 6.15 15.26
C ASN A 304 6.05 6.60 15.55
N LYS A 305 7.00 6.25 14.66
CA LYS A 305 8.38 6.72 14.77
C LYS A 305 8.37 8.22 14.51
N TRP A 306 8.69 9.01 15.53
CA TRP A 306 9.11 10.39 15.38
C TRP A 306 10.58 10.44 15.77
N ASP A 307 11.40 10.84 14.81
CA ASP A 307 12.77 11.25 15.07
C ASP A 307 12.88 12.77 14.91
N ALA A 308 13.27 13.44 15.99
CA ALA A 308 13.51 14.88 16.01
C ALA A 308 14.97 15.23 15.69
N SER A 309 15.84 14.22 15.71
CA SER A 309 17.25 14.26 15.33
C SER A 309 17.43 13.69 13.92
N ASP A 310 18.60 13.88 13.32
CA ASP A 310 19.00 13.13 12.14
C ASP A 310 19.47 11.77 12.68
N ASP A 311 18.65 10.71 12.59
CA ASP A 311 19.12 9.34 12.86
C ASP A 311 20.28 8.93 11.90
N ILE A 312 20.65 9.77 10.91
CA ILE A 312 21.90 9.68 10.16
C ILE A 312 23.09 10.37 10.85
N GLN A 313 22.88 11.42 11.66
CA GLN A 313 23.94 12.17 12.35
C GLN A 313 24.15 11.76 13.82
N ASN A 314 23.29 10.90 14.38
CA ASN A 314 23.56 10.24 15.67
C ASN A 314 24.50 9.02 15.55
N LEU A 315 24.99 8.71 14.34
CA LEU A 315 26.30 8.09 14.16
C LEU A 315 27.34 9.21 14.26
N ASP A 316 27.61 9.62 15.50
CA ASP A 316 28.53 10.69 15.82
C ASP A 316 29.85 10.55 15.04
N ALA A 317 30.19 11.64 14.34
CA ALA A 317 31.41 11.82 13.56
C ALA A 317 32.69 11.81 14.43
N ASP A 318 32.56 11.68 15.75
CA ASP A 318 33.68 11.52 16.69
C ASP A 318 34.15 10.07 16.90
N LYS A 319 33.63 9.06 16.18
CA LYS A 319 34.05 7.65 16.36
C LYS A 319 34.41 6.83 15.11
N VAL A 320 34.43 7.40 13.91
CA VAL A 320 34.85 6.63 12.72
C VAL A 320 36.32 6.89 12.42
N ASP A 321 37.16 6.09 13.08
CA ASP A 321 38.57 5.97 12.74
C ASP A 321 38.70 5.40 11.31
N LYS A 322 39.63 5.99 10.56
CA LYS A 322 39.90 5.66 9.16
C LYS A 322 40.63 4.32 9.07
N ALA A 323 40.08 3.34 8.36
CA ALA A 323 40.82 2.45 7.44
C ALA A 323 39.95 1.28 6.97
N TRP A 324 40.06 0.94 5.68
CA TRP A 324 39.77 -0.40 5.20
C TRP A 324 40.91 -1.34 5.63
N GLY A 325 40.58 -2.51 6.18
CA GLY A 325 41.55 -3.61 6.26
C GLY A 325 41.59 -4.43 7.53
N THR A 326 40.49 -5.09 7.91
CA THR A 326 40.57 -6.24 8.83
C THR A 326 39.65 -7.38 8.36
N THR A 327 40.24 -8.50 7.97
CA THR A 327 39.55 -9.77 7.78
C THR A 327 39.21 -10.33 9.17
N ILE A 328 37.94 -10.60 9.44
CA ILE A 328 37.51 -11.23 10.69
C ILE A 328 37.15 -12.69 10.39
N GLN A 329 37.90 -13.64 10.95
CA GLN A 329 37.43 -15.02 11.07
C GLN A 329 36.40 -15.08 12.19
N ALA A 330 35.14 -15.34 11.85
CA ALA A 330 34.08 -15.49 12.82
C ALA A 330 33.82 -16.97 13.12
N ILE A 331 33.97 -17.36 14.39
CA ILE A 331 33.47 -18.63 14.92
C ILE A 331 32.13 -18.33 15.60
N PHE A 332 31.03 -18.86 15.07
CA PHE A 332 29.71 -18.80 15.72
C PHE A 332 29.23 -20.20 16.14
N ILE A 333 28.39 -20.20 17.18
CA ILE A 333 27.94 -21.33 17.99
C ILE A 333 27.46 -22.55 17.16
N ASN A 334 27.81 -23.75 17.63
CA ASN A 334 27.43 -25.09 17.15
C ASN A 334 28.00 -25.57 15.81
N GLY A 335 29.32 -25.44 15.60
CA GLY A 335 30.06 -26.28 14.63
C GLY A 335 29.94 -25.88 13.16
N TRP A 336 29.26 -24.77 12.85
CA TRP A 336 29.29 -24.15 11.54
C TRP A 336 30.54 -23.27 11.42
N THR A 337 31.24 -23.32 10.28
CA THR A 337 32.44 -22.49 10.04
C THR A 337 32.32 -21.75 8.72
N GLY A 338 32.82 -20.52 8.68
CA GLY A 338 32.73 -19.67 7.49
C GLY A 338 33.55 -18.38 7.61
N THR A 339 33.76 -17.71 6.49
CA THR A 339 34.43 -16.41 6.40
C THR A 339 33.48 -15.43 5.74
N LEU A 340 33.29 -14.26 6.33
CA LEU A 340 32.41 -13.20 5.84
C LEU A 340 33.21 -11.90 5.75
N GLU A 341 33.15 -11.29 4.57
CA GLU A 341 33.63 -9.95 4.28
C GLU A 341 32.44 -9.01 4.13
N TYR A 342 32.64 -7.72 4.42
CA TYR A 342 31.62 -6.71 4.23
C TYR A 342 32.14 -5.56 3.37
N SER A 343 31.23 -4.90 2.66
CA SER A 343 31.52 -3.68 1.92
C SER A 343 30.36 -2.70 2.04
N LYS A 344 30.65 -1.41 2.06
CA LYS A 344 29.65 -0.34 2.05
C LYS A 344 29.75 0.42 0.73
N ASN A 345 28.64 0.65 0.05
CA ASN A 345 28.63 1.51 -1.14
C ASN A 345 28.46 2.99 -0.74
N ASP A 346 28.67 3.89 -1.70
CA ASP A 346 28.59 5.35 -1.48
C ASP A 346 27.17 5.85 -1.16
N LEU A 347 26.17 4.98 -1.24
CA LEU A 347 24.79 5.23 -0.84
C LEU A 347 24.48 4.79 0.59
N GLY A 348 25.46 4.22 1.30
CA GLY A 348 25.34 3.88 2.72
C GLY A 348 24.89 2.45 3.01
N GLU A 349 24.68 1.62 1.99
CA GLU A 349 24.21 0.24 2.15
C GLU A 349 25.38 -0.69 2.47
N VAL A 350 25.21 -1.56 3.47
CA VAL A 350 26.22 -2.56 3.86
C VAL A 350 25.86 -3.92 3.24
N TRP A 351 26.79 -4.45 2.48
CA TRP A 351 26.71 -5.75 1.81
C TRP A 351 27.63 -6.73 2.52
N LEU A 352 27.11 -7.92 2.84
CA LEU A 352 27.89 -9.03 3.39
C LEU A 352 28.08 -10.11 2.33
N ARG A 353 29.29 -10.61 2.15
CA ARG A 353 29.60 -11.74 1.28
C ARG A 353 30.49 -12.74 2.01
N GLY A 354 30.12 -14.01 1.93
CA GLY A 354 30.88 -15.07 2.58
C GLY A 354 30.32 -16.45 2.30
N THR A 355 31.07 -17.47 2.71
CA THR A 355 30.66 -18.87 2.60
C THR A 355 30.44 -19.44 3.99
N ILE A 356 29.35 -20.18 4.16
CA ILE A 356 29.00 -20.82 5.43
C ILE A 356 28.90 -22.33 5.20
N ASN A 357 29.61 -23.12 6.00
CA ASN A 357 29.59 -24.59 5.96
C ASN A 357 28.88 -25.16 7.20
N ALA A 358 27.96 -26.10 6.99
CA ALA A 358 27.24 -26.80 8.07
C ALA A 358 28.03 -28.04 8.57
N PRO A 359 27.98 -28.38 9.87
CA PRO A 359 28.53 -29.61 10.41
C PRO A 359 27.65 -30.81 10.05
N THR A 360 28.30 -31.95 9.85
CA THR A 360 27.70 -33.17 9.28
C THR A 360 26.76 -33.95 10.21
N THR A 361 26.53 -33.51 11.46
CA THR A 361 25.68 -34.23 12.43
C THR A 361 25.00 -33.30 13.44
N VAL A 362 23.66 -33.30 13.49
CA VAL A 362 22.85 -32.69 14.56
C VAL A 362 21.89 -33.74 15.12
N ALA A 363 21.90 -33.93 16.44
CA ALA A 363 20.97 -34.80 17.16
C ALA A 363 19.62 -34.07 17.33
N TRP A 364 18.59 -34.60 16.69
CA TRP A 364 17.21 -34.13 16.80
C TRP A 364 16.59 -34.70 18.05
N ASN A 365 16.17 -33.86 19.00
CA ASN A 365 15.09 -34.21 19.91
C ASN A 365 14.42 -32.98 20.55
N GLN A 366 13.09 -32.93 20.34
CA GLN A 366 12.03 -32.14 21.00
C GLN A 366 11.53 -30.85 20.31
N ALA A 367 10.70 -31.10 19.28
CA ALA A 367 9.43 -30.45 18.85
C ALA A 367 9.43 -28.93 18.53
N ILE A 368 9.60 -28.46 17.28
CA ILE A 368 8.78 -28.57 16.03
C ILE A 368 7.82 -27.38 15.84
N CYS A 369 8.17 -26.50 14.89
CA CYS A 369 7.22 -25.99 13.91
C CYS A 369 7.77 -26.33 12.51
N TYR A 370 6.91 -26.88 11.66
CA TYR A 370 7.19 -27.54 10.39
C TYR A 370 7.63 -26.56 9.28
N MET A 371 8.72 -26.89 8.57
CA MET A 371 8.82 -26.73 7.10
C MET A 371 9.70 -27.85 6.50
N PRO A 372 9.16 -29.03 6.18
CA PRO A 372 9.86 -30.06 5.42
C PRO A 372 9.44 -29.96 3.95
N ALA A 373 10.36 -29.50 3.09
CA ALA A 373 10.48 -29.82 1.66
C ALA A 373 11.00 -28.61 0.86
N LEU A 374 12.28 -28.29 0.99
CA LEU A 374 13.13 -27.70 -0.05
C LEU A 374 14.55 -27.72 0.55
N PHE A 375 15.57 -27.93 -0.26
CA PHE A 375 16.99 -28.08 0.10
C PHE A 375 17.45 -29.53 0.35
N LYS A 376 17.76 -30.22 -0.76
CA LYS A 376 18.81 -31.24 -0.76
C LYS A 376 20.17 -30.55 -0.48
N PRO A 377 21.10 -31.20 0.22
CA PRO A 377 22.40 -30.63 0.52
C PRO A 377 23.24 -30.69 -0.76
N THR A 378 23.36 -29.58 -1.50
CA THR A 378 24.47 -29.42 -2.47
C THR A 378 24.64 -28.04 -3.12
N ASN A 379 23.83 -27.02 -2.84
CA ASN A 379 24.14 -25.66 -3.33
C ASN A 379 23.82 -24.59 -2.28
N THR A 380 24.83 -23.80 -1.95
CA THR A 380 24.80 -22.66 -1.04
C THR A 380 23.81 -21.61 -1.55
N ILE A 381 22.85 -21.19 -0.73
CA ILE A 381 21.89 -20.12 -1.05
C ILE A 381 22.01 -19.05 0.04
N ASN A 382 22.37 -17.82 -0.37
CA ASN A 382 22.40 -16.64 0.48
C ASN A 382 20.98 -16.08 0.60
N ILE A 383 20.45 -16.00 1.82
CA ILE A 383 19.14 -15.41 2.10
C ILE A 383 19.31 -14.35 3.20
N PRO A 384 18.85 -13.09 3.00
CA PRO A 384 18.83 -12.08 4.05
C PRO A 384 17.73 -12.38 5.07
N ILE A 385 17.99 -12.11 6.35
CA ILE A 385 17.05 -12.38 7.44
C ILE A 385 16.90 -11.14 8.36
N MET A 386 15.67 -10.80 8.72
CA MET A 386 15.31 -9.75 9.69
C MET A 386 14.62 -10.34 10.93
N ILE A 387 14.96 -9.86 12.14
CA ILE A 387 14.43 -10.35 13.44
C ILE A 387 13.76 -9.22 14.23
N ARG A 388 12.57 -9.46 14.79
CA ARG A 388 11.82 -8.52 15.67
C ARG A 388 11.57 -9.11 17.07
N VAL A 389 11.78 -8.30 18.12
CA VAL A 389 11.62 -8.68 19.55
C VAL A 389 10.64 -7.72 20.25
N THR A 390 9.81 -8.21 21.19
CA THR A 390 8.88 -7.38 22.00
C THR A 390 8.85 -7.80 23.48
N GLY A 391 8.92 -6.82 24.39
CA GLY A 391 8.85 -6.97 25.86
C GLY A 391 9.36 -5.71 26.60
N THR A 392 8.84 -5.42 27.80
CA THR A 392 9.21 -4.23 28.59
C THR A 392 10.54 -4.47 29.31
N SER A 393 11.59 -3.79 28.84
CA SER A 393 12.96 -3.65 29.39
C SER A 393 14.08 -4.37 28.61
N GLY A 394 15.01 -3.59 28.05
CA GLY A 394 16.45 -3.91 28.02
C GLY A 394 17.03 -4.60 26.78
N ILE A 395 17.24 -3.88 25.67
CA ILE A 395 18.23 -4.25 24.63
C ILE A 395 19.47 -3.39 24.85
N SER A 396 20.64 -4.00 25.01
CA SER A 396 21.93 -3.29 24.97
C SER A 396 22.83 -3.95 23.94
N ILE A 397 23.52 -3.12 23.15
CA ILE A 397 24.54 -3.58 22.23
C ILE A 397 25.86 -3.17 22.86
N ASP A 398 26.66 -4.17 23.23
CA ASP A 398 27.98 -3.90 23.79
C ASP A 398 28.92 -3.40 22.69
N SER A 399 30.01 -2.75 23.09
CA SER A 399 31.01 -2.20 22.17
C SER A 399 31.73 -3.24 21.30
N ASP A 400 31.52 -4.53 21.57
CA ASP A 400 32.01 -5.67 20.77
C ASP A 400 30.99 -6.16 19.71
N GLY A 401 29.86 -5.46 19.57
CA GLY A 401 28.80 -5.80 18.64
C GLY A 401 27.89 -6.94 19.10
N THR A 402 28.06 -7.45 20.33
CA THR A 402 27.15 -8.43 20.91
C THR A 402 25.82 -7.76 21.26
N MET A 403 24.74 -8.18 20.61
CA MET A 403 23.39 -7.88 21.08
C MET A 403 23.09 -8.69 22.34
N ARG A 404 22.91 -7.99 23.47
CA ARG A 404 22.47 -8.59 24.74
C ARG A 404 21.06 -8.16 25.07
N PHE A 405 20.29 -9.11 25.57
CA PHE A 405 18.98 -8.88 26.15
C PHE A 405 19.12 -8.90 27.67
N ARG A 406 18.78 -7.81 28.36
CA ARG A 406 18.87 -7.71 29.83
C ARG A 406 17.48 -7.70 30.45
N GLN A 407 17.16 -8.78 31.15
CA GLN A 407 15.97 -8.88 32.00
C GLN A 407 16.39 -8.85 33.49
N PRO A 408 15.85 -7.94 34.32
CA PRO A 408 16.12 -7.94 35.76
C PRO A 408 15.67 -9.26 36.41
N ALA A 409 16.49 -9.85 37.28
CA ALA A 409 16.16 -11.11 37.96
C ALA A 409 14.87 -11.00 38.82
N SER A 410 14.52 -9.79 39.27
CA SER A 410 13.27 -9.51 39.99
C SER A 410 12.01 -9.77 39.16
N ASP A 411 12.07 -9.57 37.84
CA ASP A 411 10.92 -9.78 36.94
C ASP A 411 10.71 -11.26 36.59
N LEU A 412 11.78 -12.07 36.59
CA LEU A 412 11.71 -13.53 36.40
C LEU A 412 11.13 -14.25 37.62
N LEU A 413 11.28 -13.67 38.81
CA LEU A 413 10.89 -14.26 40.09
C LEU A 413 9.55 -13.74 40.63
N ASP A 414 8.96 -12.73 40.00
CA ASP A 414 7.65 -12.19 40.37
C ASP A 414 6.52 -13.14 39.93
N THR A 415 6.14 -14.07 40.81
CA THR A 415 5.07 -15.05 40.55
C THR A 415 3.67 -14.43 40.51
N SER A 416 3.53 -13.12 40.75
CA SER A 416 2.24 -12.43 40.61
C SER A 416 1.87 -12.12 39.16
N LYS A 417 2.80 -12.29 38.20
CA LYS A 417 2.59 -12.04 36.76
C LYS A 417 2.53 -13.35 35.93
N PRO A 418 1.75 -13.38 34.82
CA PRO A 418 1.73 -14.50 33.86
C PRO A 418 3.11 -14.82 33.28
N GLU A 419 3.38 -16.08 32.90
CA GLU A 419 4.68 -16.53 32.36
C GLU A 419 5.11 -15.80 31.08
N ASP A 420 4.15 -15.44 30.23
CA ASP A 420 4.40 -14.73 28.97
C ASP A 420 4.87 -13.27 29.16
N GLU A 421 4.58 -12.68 30.32
CA GLU A 421 5.08 -11.34 30.70
C GLU A 421 6.43 -11.40 31.42
N ARG A 422 6.89 -12.61 31.77
CA ARG A 422 8.15 -12.86 32.48
C ARG A 422 9.29 -13.28 31.56
N ARG A 423 9.13 -13.29 30.23
CA ARG A 423 10.17 -13.75 29.28
C ARG A 423 10.28 -12.88 28.03
N ILE A 424 11.44 -12.93 27.37
CA ILE A 424 11.72 -12.23 26.11
C ILE A 424 11.33 -13.14 24.93
N HIS A 425 10.45 -12.65 24.05
CA HIS A 425 9.98 -13.40 22.88
C HIS A 425 10.58 -12.85 21.56
N ILE A 426 11.16 -13.76 20.76
CA ILE A 426 11.60 -13.50 19.39
C ILE A 426 10.54 -14.05 18.45
N ASN A 427 9.73 -13.17 17.85
CA ASN A 427 8.46 -13.60 17.26
C ASN A 427 8.52 -13.88 15.75
N TYR A 428 9.44 -13.28 15.00
CA TYR A 428 9.49 -13.48 13.54
C TYR A 428 10.90 -13.41 12.97
N ILE A 429 11.12 -14.26 11.97
CA ILE A 429 12.31 -14.34 11.12
C ILE A 429 11.78 -14.20 9.68
N TYR A 430 11.99 -13.06 9.05
CA TYR A 430 11.53 -12.84 7.66
C TYR A 430 12.65 -13.18 6.67
N LYS A 431 12.27 -13.83 5.56
CA LYS A 431 13.04 -13.94 4.33
C LYS A 431 12.63 -12.79 3.40
N VAL A 432 13.61 -12.02 2.90
CA VAL A 432 13.37 -11.04 1.83
C VAL A 432 13.33 -11.74 0.49
#